data_AF-A0A7S2JM46-F1
#
_entry.id   AF-A0A7S2JM46-F1
#
_cell.length_a   1.000
_cell.length_b   1.000
_cell.length_c   1.000
_cell.angle_alpha   90.00
_cell.angle_beta   90.00
_cell.angle_gamma   90.00
#
_symmetry.space_group_name_H-M   'P 1'
#
loop_
_entity.id
_entity.type
_entity.pdbx_description
1 polymer ?
#
loop_
_entity_poly.entity_id
_entity_poly.type
_entity_poly.pdbx_seq_one_letter_code
_entity_poly.pdbx_strand_id
1 'polypeptide(L)'
;TCIGTKGRDQALISARDVMSCCENCTDTGNPCQNGIPEAAYLYWNDTGIVTGGNWMSQLGCQPYPIPINLNHSRIHDPPPVCRDHCTEPTYKVEYLQDK
;
A
#
# COMPACT_ATOMS: atom_id res chain seq x y z
N THR A 1 4.31 -13.84 11.43
CA THR A 1 3.05 -14.60 11.62
C THR A 1 1.91 -13.68 11.98
N CYS A 2 0.82 -13.71 11.20
CA CYS A 2 -0.39 -12.92 11.49
C CYS A 2 -1.12 -13.44 12.73
N ILE A 3 -1.44 -12.54 13.67
CA ILE A 3 -2.06 -12.88 14.96
C ILE A 3 -3.56 -13.15 14.78
N GLY A 4 -4.28 -12.27 14.08
CA GLY A 4 -5.74 -12.36 13.92
C GLY A 4 -6.21 -13.66 13.28
N THR A 5 -5.36 -14.27 12.45
CA THR A 5 -5.66 -15.49 11.71
C THR A 5 -4.94 -16.72 12.26
N LYS A 6 -4.31 -16.60 13.45
CA LYS A 6 -3.49 -17.67 14.07
C LYS A 6 -2.46 -18.27 13.12
N GLY A 7 -1.82 -17.41 12.34
CA GLY A 7 -0.77 -17.77 11.39
C GLY A 7 -1.23 -18.29 10.03
N ARG A 8 -2.53 -18.47 9.81
CA ARG A 8 -3.08 -18.88 8.50
C ARG A 8 -2.67 -17.94 7.37
N ASP A 9 -2.83 -16.64 7.57
CA ASP A 9 -2.50 -15.64 6.56
C ASP A 9 -1.13 -15.02 6.88
N GLN A 10 -0.28 -14.86 5.87
CA GLN A 10 1.08 -14.31 6.01
C GLN A 10 1.35 -13.20 4.98
N ALA A 11 0.30 -12.67 4.35
CA ALA A 11 0.42 -11.66 3.33
C ALA A 11 0.98 -10.35 3.89
N LEU A 12 1.75 -9.65 3.06
CA LEU A 12 2.17 -8.26 3.32
C LEU A 12 1.10 -7.34 2.72
N ILE A 13 0.60 -6.39 3.51
CA ILE A 13 -0.42 -5.44 3.08
C ILE A 13 0.25 -4.27 2.38
N SER A 14 -0.26 -3.87 1.21
CA SER A 14 0.34 -2.83 0.38
C SER A 14 0.21 -1.45 1.02
N ALA A 15 1.34 -0.89 1.45
CA ALA A 15 1.41 0.53 1.81
C ALA A 15 1.12 1.44 0.61
N ARG A 16 1.41 0.98 -0.62
CA ARG A 16 1.15 1.74 -1.86
C ARG A 16 -0.34 1.97 -2.07
N ASP A 17 -1.16 0.94 -1.92
CA ASP A 17 -2.60 1.01 -2.18
C ASP A 17 -3.28 1.99 -1.21
N VAL A 18 -2.97 1.91 0.09
CA VAL A 18 -3.48 2.87 1.09
C VAL A 18 -3.04 4.29 0.78
N MET A 19 -1.75 4.52 0.53
CA MET A 19 -1.25 5.87 0.28
C MET A 19 -1.83 6.50 -0.98
N SER A 20 -2.08 5.70 -2.01
CA SER A 20 -2.41 6.23 -3.33
C SER A 20 -3.90 6.24 -3.66
N CYS A 21 -4.68 5.31 -3.12
CA CYS A 21 -6.10 5.12 -3.45
C CYS A 21 -7.07 5.49 -2.32
N CYS A 22 -6.59 5.70 -1.08
CA CYS A 22 -7.44 6.21 0.00
C CYS A 22 -7.56 7.74 -0.07
N GLU A 23 -8.64 8.23 -0.67
CA GLU A 23 -8.89 9.67 -0.85
C GLU A 23 -9.00 10.44 0.47
N ASN A 24 -9.57 9.82 1.50
CA ASN A 24 -9.80 10.44 2.81
C ASN A 24 -8.64 10.25 3.79
N CYS A 25 -7.53 9.61 3.37
CA CYS A 25 -6.41 9.32 4.25
C CYS A 25 -5.45 10.50 4.44
N THR A 26 -5.61 11.61 3.73
CA THR A 26 -4.77 12.82 3.87
C THR A 26 -5.64 14.07 3.69
N ASP A 27 -5.38 15.11 4.48
CA ASP A 27 -6.05 16.42 4.38
C ASP A 27 -5.32 17.39 3.41
N THR A 28 -4.08 17.07 3.03
CA THR A 28 -3.26 17.86 2.09
C THR A 28 -3.38 17.37 0.64
N GLY A 29 -3.99 16.21 0.42
CA GLY A 29 -3.95 15.50 -0.86
C GLY A 29 -2.58 14.90 -1.19
N ASN A 30 -1.60 15.00 -0.29
CA ASN A 30 -0.27 14.42 -0.46
C ASN A 30 0.03 13.41 0.65
N PRO A 31 -0.10 12.09 0.38
CA PRO A 31 0.13 11.04 1.38
C PRO A 31 1.59 10.97 1.88
N CYS A 32 2.54 11.59 1.17
CA CYS A 32 3.94 11.65 1.61
C CYS A 32 4.20 12.78 2.62
N GLN A 33 3.29 13.75 2.75
CA GLN A 33 3.42 14.84 3.72
C GLN A 33 2.77 14.47 5.05
N ASN A 34 1.58 13.87 5.01
CA ASN A 34 0.86 13.42 6.20
C ASN A 34 -0.16 12.33 5.88
N GLY A 35 -0.78 11.81 6.93
CA GLY A 35 -1.96 10.96 6.81
C GLY A 35 -2.78 10.90 8.10
N ILE A 36 -4.01 10.39 7.97
CA ILE A 36 -4.99 10.22 9.04
C ILE A 36 -5.11 8.72 9.33
N PRO A 37 -4.51 8.21 10.43
CA PRO A 37 -4.48 6.77 10.70
C PRO A 37 -5.86 6.12 10.81
N GLU A 38 -6.84 6.81 11.40
CA GLU A 38 -8.21 6.31 11.52
C GLU A 38 -8.84 6.07 10.14
N ALA A 39 -8.69 7.01 9.20
CA ALA A 39 -9.21 6.89 7.85
C ALA A 39 -8.58 5.70 7.10
N ALA A 40 -7.31 5.37 7.36
CA ALA A 40 -6.66 4.21 6.76
C ALA A 40 -7.28 2.88 7.24
N TYR A 41 -7.65 2.78 8.51
CA TYR A 41 -8.36 1.61 9.02
C TYR A 41 -9.79 1.51 8.48
N LEU A 42 -10.49 2.64 8.35
CA LEU A 42 -11.82 2.68 7.72
C LEU A 42 -11.75 2.25 6.26
N TYR A 43 -10.78 2.77 5.49
CA TYR A 43 -10.51 2.34 4.12
C TYR A 43 -10.25 0.84 4.04
N TRP A 44 -9.41 0.30 4.94
CA TRP A 44 -9.19 -1.14 5.00
C TRP A 44 -10.49 -1.92 5.22
N ASN A 45 -11.30 -1.50 6.19
CA ASN A 45 -12.54 -2.18 6.51
C ASN A 45 -13.57 -2.12 5.36
N ASP A 46 -13.67 -0.98 4.69
CA ASP A 46 -14.75 -0.71 3.74
C ASP A 46 -14.41 -1.18 2.32
N THR A 47 -13.15 -1.07 1.90
CA THR A 47 -12.73 -1.38 0.54
C THR A 47 -11.78 -2.55 0.42
N GLY A 48 -11.07 -2.90 1.50
CA GLY A 48 -9.93 -3.81 1.44
C GLY A 48 -8.66 -3.12 0.91
N ILE A 49 -7.51 -3.77 1.17
CA ILE A 49 -6.19 -3.32 0.74
C ILE A 49 -5.49 -4.50 0.08
N VAL A 50 -4.97 -4.30 -1.13
CA VAL A 50 -4.24 -5.35 -1.83
C VAL A 50 -2.93 -5.72 -1.13
N THR A 51 -2.38 -6.88 -1.47
CA THR A 51 -1.07 -7.30 -1.02
C THR A 51 0.05 -6.48 -1.66
N GLY A 52 1.17 -6.32 -0.96
CA GLY A 52 2.32 -5.57 -1.45
C GLY A 52 3.46 -5.54 -0.45
N GLY A 53 4.64 -5.97 -0.89
CA GLY A 53 5.87 -5.94 -0.09
C GLY A 53 6.67 -4.66 -0.26
N ASN A 54 7.93 -4.72 0.17
CA ASN A 54 8.86 -3.60 0.03
C ASN A 54 9.25 -3.33 -1.43
N TRP A 55 9.91 -2.19 -1.64
CA TRP A 55 10.53 -1.84 -2.92
C TRP A 55 11.37 -3.00 -3.48
N MET A 56 11.16 -3.31 -4.77
CA MET A 56 11.83 -4.41 -5.50
C MET A 56 11.72 -5.80 -4.87
N SER A 57 10.79 -6.03 -3.94
CA SER A 57 10.60 -7.37 -3.34
C SER A 57 9.88 -8.36 -4.27
N GLN A 58 9.15 -7.87 -5.28
CA GLN A 58 8.26 -8.67 -6.14
C GLN A 58 7.18 -9.44 -5.37
N LEU A 59 6.90 -9.03 -4.13
CA LEU A 59 5.90 -9.67 -3.28
C LEU A 59 4.57 -8.90 -3.36
N GLY A 60 3.51 -9.63 -3.70
CA GLY A 60 2.14 -9.11 -3.71
C GLY A 60 1.80 -8.27 -4.94
N CYS A 61 0.54 -7.85 -5.02
CA CYS A 61 -0.05 -7.10 -6.12
C CYS A 61 0.64 -5.74 -6.36
N GLN A 62 0.88 -4.97 -5.29
CA GLN A 62 1.42 -3.62 -5.37
C GLN A 62 2.56 -3.39 -4.37
N PRO A 63 3.80 -3.79 -4.71
CA PRO A 63 4.98 -3.46 -3.92
C PRO A 63 5.17 -1.96 -3.75
N TYR A 64 5.81 -1.56 -2.64
CA TYR A 64 6.09 -0.16 -2.32
C TYR A 64 6.92 0.50 -3.43
N PRO A 65 6.53 1.69 -3.94
CA PRO A 65 7.10 2.24 -5.17
C PRO A 65 8.28 3.20 -4.95
N ILE A 66 8.67 3.44 -3.69
CA ILE A 66 9.74 4.39 -3.35
C ILE A 66 10.93 3.60 -2.78
N PRO A 67 12.15 3.76 -3.31
CA PRO A 67 13.33 3.09 -2.77
C PRO A 67 13.68 3.61 -1.38
N ILE A 68 14.24 2.73 -0.54
CA ILE A 68 14.81 3.13 0.74
C ILE A 68 15.99 4.07 0.46
N ASN A 69 15.94 5.30 1.00
CA ASN A 69 17.05 6.24 0.94
C ASN A 69 17.58 6.50 2.36
N LEU A 70 18.85 6.19 2.59
CA LEU A 70 19.54 6.42 3.87
C LEU A 70 19.75 7.91 4.19
N ASN A 71 19.61 8.80 3.20
CA ASN A 71 19.92 10.22 3.38
C ASN A 71 18.73 11.11 3.76
N HIS A 72 17.52 10.55 3.99
CA HIS A 72 16.33 11.24 4.55
C HIS A 72 15.89 12.56 3.87
N SER A 73 16.52 13.01 2.78
CA SER A 73 16.26 14.32 2.13
C SER A 73 15.07 14.33 1.16
N ARG A 74 14.17 13.32 1.21
CA ARG A 74 13.19 13.07 0.13
C ARG A 74 11.80 13.62 0.39
N ILE A 75 11.71 14.90 0.78
CA ILE A 75 10.43 15.63 0.77
C ILE A 75 9.91 15.83 -0.69
N HIS A 76 10.70 15.44 -1.70
CA HIS A 76 10.44 15.72 -3.13
C HIS A 76 10.10 14.51 -4.01
N ASP A 77 10.03 13.28 -3.47
CA ASP A 77 9.57 12.16 -4.30
C ASP A 77 8.07 12.35 -4.60
N PRO A 78 7.64 12.21 -5.87
CA PRO A 78 6.25 12.38 -6.22
C PRO A 78 5.39 11.33 -5.48
N PRO A 79 4.21 11.71 -4.99
CA PRO A 79 3.35 10.77 -4.30
C PRO A 79 2.95 9.62 -5.24
N PRO A 80 2.75 8.40 -4.69
CA PRO A 80 2.31 7.28 -5.50
C PRO A 80 0.93 7.56 -6.10
N VAL A 81 0.77 7.23 -7.39
CA VAL A 81 -0.51 7.37 -8.10
C VAL A 81 -1.35 6.11 -7.89
N CYS A 82 -2.66 6.29 -7.65
CA CYS A 82 -3.60 5.17 -7.51
C CYS A 82 -3.59 4.31 -8.77
N ARG A 83 -3.57 3.00 -8.59
CA ARG A 83 -3.66 2.01 -9.66
C ARG A 83 -4.71 0.98 -9.28
N ASP A 84 -5.68 0.79 -10.16
CA ASP A 84 -6.77 -0.18 -10.08
C ASP A 84 -6.38 -1.57 -10.64
N HIS A 85 -5.08 -1.84 -10.72
CA HIS A 85 -4.49 -3.09 -11.22
C HIS A 85 -3.20 -3.40 -10.44
N CYS A 86 -2.80 -4.67 -10.44
CA CYS A 86 -1.53 -5.07 -9.87
C CYS A 86 -0.36 -4.54 -10.68
N THR A 87 0.62 -3.99 -9.97
CA THR A 87 1.81 -3.39 -10.58
C THR A 87 3.00 -4.35 -10.62
N GLU A 88 2.95 -5.45 -9.86
CA GLU A 88 3.92 -6.54 -9.95
C GLU A 88 3.52 -7.50 -11.08
N PRO A 89 4.27 -7.54 -12.20
CA PRO A 89 3.87 -8.30 -13.38
C PRO A 89 3.81 -9.82 -13.17
N THR A 90 4.54 -10.33 -12.17
CA THR A 90 4.57 -11.76 -11.86
C THR A 90 3.43 -12.21 -10.94
N TYR A 91 2.69 -11.25 -10.35
CA TYR A 91 1.57 -11.52 -9.48
C TYR A 91 0.32 -11.90 -10.29
N LYS A 92 -0.36 -12.99 -9.89
CA LYS A 92 -1.40 -13.65 -10.70
C LYS A 92 -2.83 -13.40 -10.23
N VAL A 93 -3.01 -12.86 -9.03
CA VAL A 93 -4.34 -12.55 -8.50
C VAL A 93 -4.76 -11.17 -9.00
N GLU A 94 -6.00 -11.03 -9.47
CA GLU A 94 -6.51 -9.75 -9.94
C GLU A 94 -6.65 -8.77 -8.78
N TYR A 95 -6.49 -7.47 -9.07
CA TYR A 95 -6.51 -6.41 -8.06
C TYR A 95 -7.75 -6.44 -7.15
N LEU A 96 -8.95 -6.61 -7.72
CA LEU A 96 -10.20 -6.65 -6.94
C LEU A 96 -10.36 -7.94 -6.12
N GLN A 97 -9.69 -9.03 -6.51
CA GLN A 97 -9.75 -10.30 -5.80
C GLN A 97 -8.72 -10.38 -4.67
N ASP A 98 -7.69 -9.53 -4.75
CA ASP A 98 -6.61 -9.42 -3.76
C ASP A 98 -6.93 -8.43 -2.64
N LYS A 99 -8.05 -7.69 -2.74
CA LYS A 99 -8.57 -6.79 -1.71
C LYS A 99 -9.37 -7.52 -0.63
#